data_AF-A0A323V7H8-F1
#
_entry.id   AF-A0A323V7H8-F1
#
_cell.length_a   1.000
_cell.length_b   1.000
_cell.length_c   1.000
_cell.angle_alpha   90.00
_cell.angle_beta   90.00
_cell.angle_gamma   90.00
#
_symmetry.space_group_name_H-M   'P 1'
#
loop_
_entity.id
_entity.type
_entity.pdbx_description
1 polymer ?
#
loop_
_entity_poly.entity_id
_entity_poly.type
_entity_poly.pdbx_seq_one_letter_code
_entity_poly.pdbx_strand_id
1 'polypeptide(L)'
;MTTRRRFHICMSIEGFLSNNRYPEDFGVFQRDNGTEMSPDEALTYLVTEKAKGNTVIPCSAECGNPCKQAGCKGFDFTGGGCPGYEITDEAEA
;
A
#
# COMPACT_ATOMS: atom_id res chain seq x y z
N MET A 1 24.10 17.95 3.26
CA MET A 1 22.73 17.42 3.43
C MET A 1 22.38 16.64 2.19
N THR A 2 22.23 15.33 2.29
CA THR A 2 21.75 14.52 1.18
C THR A 2 20.23 14.57 1.23
N THR A 3 19.60 14.91 0.10
CA THR A 3 18.14 14.81 -0.04
C THR A 3 17.85 13.55 -0.84
N ARG A 4 16.92 12.73 -0.35
CA ARG A 4 16.43 11.53 -1.06
C ARG A 4 14.93 11.63 -1.25
N ARG A 5 14.42 11.02 -2.32
CA ARG A 5 12.98 11.00 -2.61
C ARG A 5 12.37 9.72 -2.06
N ARG A 6 11.41 9.85 -1.14
CA ARG A 6 10.61 8.72 -0.64
C ARG A 6 9.39 8.55 -1.52
N PHE A 7 9.13 7.30 -1.91
CA PHE A 7 7.90 6.89 -2.56
C PHE A 7 7.16 5.94 -1.63
N HIS A 8 5.84 5.96 -1.73
CA HIS A 8 4.99 4.95 -1.09
C HIS A 8 4.35 4.11 -2.16
N ILE A 9 4.16 2.83 -1.85
CA ILE A 9 3.63 1.84 -2.77
C ILE A 9 2.28 1.35 -2.28
N CYS A 10 1.40 1.03 -3.23
CA CYS A 10 0.15 0.35 -3.00
C CYS A 10 0.07 -0.87 -3.91
N MET A 11 -0.67 -1.88 -3.48
CA MET A 11 -0.91 -3.09 -4.24
C MET A 11 -2.30 -3.04 -4.87
N SER A 12 -2.41 -3.25 -6.18
CA SER A 12 -3.71 -3.38 -6.84
C SER A 12 -4.46 -4.60 -6.33
N ILE A 13 -5.71 -4.43 -5.87
CA ILE A 13 -6.53 -5.55 -5.39
C ILE A 13 -6.88 -6.49 -6.55
N GLU A 14 -7.37 -5.93 -7.66
CA GLU A 14 -7.72 -6.72 -8.84
C GLU A 14 -6.49 -7.34 -9.51
N GLY A 15 -5.39 -6.58 -9.59
CA GLY A 15 -4.12 -7.08 -10.09
C GLY A 15 -3.62 -8.25 -9.23
N PHE A 16 -3.72 -8.16 -7.90
CA PHE A 16 -3.31 -9.25 -7.02
C PHE A 16 -4.19 -10.49 -7.23
N LEU A 17 -5.52 -10.35 -7.16
CA LEU A 17 -6.46 -11.45 -7.30
C LEU A 17 -6.39 -12.17 -8.66
N SER A 18 -6.00 -11.45 -9.73
CA SER A 18 -5.96 -12.02 -11.08
C SER A 18 -4.62 -12.70 -11.41
N ASN A 19 -3.53 -12.29 -10.76
CA ASN A 19 -2.17 -12.75 -11.12
C ASN A 19 -1.53 -13.67 -10.09
N ASN A 20 -2.10 -13.81 -8.89
CA ASN A 20 -1.57 -14.65 -7.82
C ASN A 20 -2.41 -15.92 -7.66
N ARG A 21 -1.74 -17.05 -7.47
CA ARG A 21 -2.36 -18.36 -7.34
C ARG A 21 -2.82 -18.57 -5.90
N TYR A 22 -4.13 -18.69 -5.73
CA TYR A 22 -4.71 -19.10 -4.45
C TYR A 22 -4.57 -20.62 -4.27
N PRO A 23 -4.18 -21.12 -3.07
CA PRO A 23 -3.83 -20.36 -1.86
C PRO A 23 -2.34 -20.01 -1.73
N GLU A 24 -1.48 -20.54 -2.60
CA GLU A 24 -0.02 -20.56 -2.42
C GLU A 24 0.63 -19.16 -2.31
N ASP A 25 0.13 -18.19 -3.06
CA ASP A 25 0.73 -16.85 -3.12
C ASP A 25 0.14 -15.87 -2.09
N PHE A 26 -0.79 -16.33 -1.23
CA PHE A 26 -1.47 -15.49 -0.24
C PHE A 26 -0.70 -15.38 1.09
N GLY A 27 0.47 -16.00 1.21
CA GLY A 27 1.31 -15.94 2.42
C GLY A 27 1.96 -14.57 2.69
N VAL A 28 1.69 -13.55 1.88
CA VAL A 28 2.25 -12.20 2.03
C VAL A 28 1.45 -11.29 2.96
N PHE A 29 0.26 -11.70 3.38
CA PHE A 29 -0.63 -10.87 4.20
C PHE A 29 -0.40 -11.11 5.69
N GLN A 30 -0.28 -10.00 6.43
CA GLN A 30 -0.16 -9.99 7.87
C GLN A 30 -1.16 -9.00 8.45
N ARG A 31 -1.58 -9.28 9.68
CA ARG A 31 -2.36 -8.37 10.51
C ARG A 31 -1.45 -7.27 11.04
N ASP A 32 -2.05 -6.20 11.56
CA ASP A 32 -1.32 -5.06 12.13
C ASP A 32 -0.37 -5.43 13.29
N ASN A 33 -0.63 -6.55 13.97
CA ASN A 33 0.23 -7.09 15.02
C ASN A 33 1.38 -7.96 14.51
N GLY A 34 1.57 -8.06 13.19
CA GLY A 34 2.61 -8.87 12.55
C GLY A 34 2.27 -10.36 12.44
N THR A 35 1.08 -10.81 12.86
CA THR A 35 0.66 -12.20 12.70
C THR A 35 0.22 -12.46 11.26
N GLU A 36 0.71 -13.55 10.65
CA GLU A 36 0.30 -13.97 9.31
C GLU A 36 -1.20 -14.25 9.23
N MET A 37 -1.82 -13.86 8.12
CA MET A 37 -3.21 -14.21 7.81
C MET A 37 -3.27 -15.56 7.10
N SER A 38 -4.34 -16.33 7.34
CA SER A 38 -4.58 -17.49 6.49
C SER A 38 -4.95 -17.04 5.06
N PRO A 39 -4.74 -17.88 4.03
CA PRO A 39 -5.15 -17.56 2.66
C PRO A 39 -6.63 -17.17 2.54
N ASP A 40 -7.52 -17.81 3.30
CA ASP A 40 -8.96 -17.50 3.33
C ASP A 40 -9.25 -16.12 3.93
N GLU A 41 -8.55 -15.78 5.01
CA GLU A 41 -8.68 -14.47 5.65
C GLU A 41 -8.20 -13.37 4.71
N ALA A 42 -7.07 -13.60 4.03
CA ALA A 42 -6.51 -12.65 3.08
C ALA A 42 -7.42 -12.45 1.87
N LEU A 43 -7.97 -13.53 1.31
CA LEU A 43 -8.96 -13.45 0.23
C LEU A 43 -10.21 -12.67 0.68
N THR A 44 -10.74 -12.99 1.86
CA THR A 44 -11.91 -12.30 2.43
C THR A 44 -11.65 -10.81 2.60
N TYR A 45 -10.45 -10.45 3.09
CA TYR A 45 -10.03 -9.06 3.23
C TYR A 45 -10.01 -8.33 1.87
N LEU A 46 -9.35 -8.90 0.86
CA LEU A 46 -9.27 -8.29 -0.48
C LEU A 46 -10.64 -8.11 -1.13
N VAL A 47 -11.51 -9.12 -1.04
CA VAL A 47 -12.88 -9.04 -1.57
C VAL A 47 -13.70 -7.98 -0.82
N THR A 48 -13.53 -7.88 0.49
CA THR A 48 -14.21 -6.88 1.31
C THR A 48 -13.76 -5.46 0.95
N GLU A 49 -12.46 -5.24 0.77
CA GLU A 49 -11.92 -3.94 0.35
C GLU A 49 -12.39 -3.58 -1.07
N LYS A 50 -12.41 -4.54 -2.00
CA LYS A 50 -12.99 -4.35 -3.33
C LYS A 50 -14.47 -3.97 -3.26
N ALA A 51 -15.24 -4.62 -2.38
CA ALA A 51 -16.66 -4.33 -2.20
C ALA A 51 -16.92 -2.93 -1.62
N LYS A 52 -15.99 -2.37 -0.83
CA LYS A 52 -16.02 -0.97 -0.37
C LYS A 52 -15.74 0.04 -1.49
N GLY A 53 -15.33 -0.42 -2.67
CA GLY A 53 -14.94 0.44 -3.80
C GLY A 53 -13.46 0.77 -3.84
N ASN A 54 -12.63 0.16 -2.98
CA ASN A 54 -11.19 0.36 -3.01
C ASN A 54 -10.58 -0.40 -4.20
N THR A 55 -9.63 0.23 -4.88
CA THR A 55 -8.92 -0.35 -6.03
C THR A 55 -7.55 -0.89 -5.65
N VAL A 56 -6.97 -0.39 -4.55
CA VAL A 56 -5.64 -0.77 -4.07
C VAL A 56 -5.60 -0.88 -2.54
N ILE A 57 -4.62 -1.61 -2.03
CA ILE A 57 -4.26 -1.69 -0.62
C ILE A 57 -2.95 -0.91 -0.38
N PRO A 58 -2.90 0.04 0.57
CA PRO A 58 -1.65 0.69 0.95
C PRO A 58 -0.68 -0.30 1.59
N CYS A 59 0.58 -0.33 1.15
CA CYS A 59 1.63 -1.12 1.80
C CYS A 59 2.43 -0.29 2.83
N SER A 60 1.98 0.93 3.14
CA SER A 60 2.58 1.84 4.10
C SER A 60 1.49 2.71 4.72
N ALA A 61 1.52 2.86 6.04
CA ALA A 61 0.54 3.68 6.78
C ALA A 61 0.78 5.20 6.62
N GLU A 62 1.92 5.60 6.09
CA GLU A 62 2.40 6.99 6.11
C GLU A 62 1.88 7.84 4.94
N CYS A 63 1.40 7.20 3.86
CA CYS A 63 0.96 7.91 2.65
C CYS A 63 -0.54 7.81 2.40
N GLY A 64 -1.12 8.90 1.94
CA GLY A 64 -2.54 9.01 1.63
C GLY A 64 -2.78 10.10 0.59
N ASN A 65 -4.05 10.39 0.32
CA ASN A 65 -4.48 11.46 -0.57
C ASN A 65 -5.56 12.30 0.14
N PRO A 66 -5.26 13.54 0.56
CA PRO A 66 -4.00 14.26 0.41
C PRO A 66 -2.87 13.70 1.30
N CYS A 67 -1.61 13.80 0.85
CA CYS A 67 -0.46 13.42 1.67
C CYS A 67 -0.15 14.52 2.70
N LYS A 68 0.23 14.13 3.91
CA LYS A 68 0.60 15.06 4.99
C LYS A 68 1.96 15.71 4.80
N GLN A 69 2.73 15.28 3.79
CA GLN A 69 4.10 15.70 3.55
C GLN A 69 4.14 16.97 2.70
N ALA A 70 4.99 17.91 3.08
CA ALA A 70 5.11 19.19 2.41
C ALA A 70 5.47 19.00 0.92
N GLY A 71 4.71 19.62 0.02
CA GLY A 71 4.93 19.52 -1.43
C GLY A 71 4.43 18.24 -2.10
N CYS A 72 3.89 17.27 -1.34
CA CYS A 72 3.31 16.05 -1.90
C CYS A 72 1.80 16.21 -2.16
N LYS A 73 1.36 15.92 -3.38
CA LYS A 73 -0.07 16.00 -3.77
C LYS A 73 -0.92 14.82 -3.29
N GLY A 74 -0.31 13.74 -2.77
CA GLY A 74 -1.02 12.52 -2.41
C GLY A 74 -0.77 11.36 -3.38
N PHE A 75 -1.13 10.15 -2.96
CA PHE A 75 -1.11 8.97 -3.82
C PHE A 75 -2.30 8.99 -4.78
N ASP A 76 -2.05 8.84 -6.08
CA ASP A 76 -3.10 8.65 -7.08
C ASP A 76 -3.48 7.17 -7.20
N PHE A 77 -4.63 6.84 -6.60
CA PHE A 77 -5.21 5.50 -6.59
C PHE A 77 -5.81 5.05 -7.93
N THR A 78 -5.83 5.93 -8.95
CA THR A 78 -6.36 5.65 -10.29
C THR A 78 -5.30 5.29 -11.32
N GLY A 79 -4.01 5.45 -11.02
CA GLY A 79 -2.92 4.97 -11.87
C GLY A 79 -1.62 5.76 -11.80
N GLY A 80 -1.63 7.02 -11.34
CA GLY A 80 -0.44 7.86 -11.22
C GLY A 80 0.49 7.49 -10.05
N GLY A 81 0.00 6.74 -9.06
CA GLY A 81 0.80 6.29 -7.91
C GLY A 81 1.27 7.43 -7.00
N CYS A 82 2.36 7.19 -6.25
CA CYS A 82 2.96 8.22 -5.40
C CYS A 82 3.90 9.10 -6.23
N PRO A 83 3.70 10.44 -6.29
CA PRO A 83 4.66 11.36 -6.92
C PRO A 83 5.99 11.46 -6.14
N GLY A 84 6.00 10.95 -4.90
CA GLY A 84 7.10 11.02 -3.96
C GLY A 84 7.28 12.40 -3.33
N TYR A 85 8.06 12.46 -2.25
CA TYR A 85 8.47 13.71 -1.61
C TYR A 85 9.89 13.62 -1.08
N GLU A 86 10.52 14.78 -0.90
CA GLU A 86 11.90 14.87 -0.45
C GLU A 86 11.98 14.71 1.07
N ILE A 87 12.95 13.91 1.51
CA ILE A 87 13.31 13.74 2.90
C ILE A 87 14.80 14.06 3.09
N THR A 88 15.12 14.65 4.24
CA THR A 88 16.48 14.89 4.71
C THR A 88 16.86 13.82 5.73
N ASP A 89 18.15 13.46 5.77
CA ASP A 89 18.66 12.38 6.63
C ASP A 89 18.43 12.62 8.15
N GLU A 90 18.08 13.84 8.56
CA GLU A 90 17.78 14.22 9.96
C GLU A 90 16.32 13.93 10.37
N ALA A 91 15.42 13.68 9.41
CA ALA A 91 13.99 13.53 9.66
C ALA A 91 13.55 12.11 10.09
N GLU A 92 14.48 11.16 10.22
CA GLU A 92 14.22 9.76 10.59
C GLU A 92 14.96 9.32 11.87
N ALA A 93 15.19 10.24 12.82
CA ALA A 93 15.67 9.89 14.17
C ALA A 93 14.50 9.73 15.16
#